data_AF-A0A5J6SPE7-F1
#
_entry.id   AF-A0A5J6SPE7-F1
#
_cell.length_a   1.000
_cell.length_b   1.000
_cell.length_c   1.000
_cell.angle_alpha   90.00
_cell.angle_beta   90.00
_cell.angle_gamma   90.00
#
_symmetry.space_group_name_H-M   'P 1'
#
loop_
_entity.id
_entity.type
_entity.pdbx_description
1 polymer ?
#
loop_
_entity_poly.entity_id
_entity_poly.type
_entity_poly.pdbx_seq_one_letter_code
_entity_poly.pdbx_strand_id
1 'polypeptide(L)'
;MMKKTVKITFVFILLISFMTFNTNQASASTKVMWGKTELKVGQIGKVTIVTNTSLWKLEKDNSLTKIRELKKGEEYRVYSYKSNNGGLYGVGGGAFIQKGAAIKYETPSKSKLTLLKQVIDGESPLEVISVE
;
A
#
# COMPACT_ATOMS: atom_id res chain seq x y z
N MET A 1 60.44 -19.10 -15.66
CA MET A 1 59.98 -19.17 -14.26
C MET A 1 58.76 -18.26 -14.03
N MET A 2 57.71 -18.38 -14.86
CA MET A 2 56.61 -17.39 -14.94
C MET A 2 55.20 -18.02 -15.06
N LYS A 3 55.09 -19.36 -14.99
CA LYS A 3 53.81 -20.08 -15.08
C LYS A 3 53.18 -20.35 -13.71
N LYS A 4 53.99 -20.33 -12.63
CA LYS A 4 53.53 -20.58 -11.25
C LYS A 4 52.98 -19.30 -10.59
N THR A 5 53.57 -18.14 -10.88
CA THR A 5 53.11 -16.83 -10.38
C THR A 5 51.78 -16.39 -10.99
N VAL A 6 51.55 -16.64 -12.28
CA VAL A 6 50.26 -16.35 -12.95
C VAL A 6 49.08 -17.09 -12.32
N LYS A 7 49.26 -18.36 -11.93
CA LYS A 7 48.22 -19.13 -11.22
C LYS A 7 47.96 -18.59 -9.81
N ILE A 8 49.00 -18.16 -9.10
CA ILE A 8 48.87 -17.58 -7.75
C ILE A 8 48.15 -16.23 -7.79
N THR A 9 48.45 -15.39 -8.78
CA THR A 9 47.73 -14.12 -8.98
C THR A 9 46.25 -14.35 -9.34
N PHE A 10 45.94 -15.38 -10.14
CA PHE A 10 44.56 -15.72 -10.50
C PHE A 10 43.74 -16.21 -9.30
N VAL A 11 44.34 -16.98 -8.38
CA VAL A 11 43.70 -17.43 -7.14
C VAL A 11 43.46 -16.27 -6.17
N PHE A 12 44.37 -15.29 -6.11
CA PHE A 12 44.20 -14.09 -5.29
C PHE A 12 43.06 -13.19 -5.78
N ILE A 13 42.88 -13.06 -7.11
CA ILE A 13 41.77 -12.31 -7.72
C ILE A 13 40.42 -13.02 -7.46
N LEU A 14 40.41 -14.35 -7.43
CA LEU A 14 39.21 -15.13 -7.11
C LEU A 14 38.77 -14.95 -5.63
N LEU A 15 39.73 -14.85 -4.70
CA LEU A 15 39.45 -14.65 -3.27
C LEU A 15 38.96 -13.24 -2.92
N ILE A 16 39.44 -12.21 -3.61
CA ILE A 16 38.99 -10.82 -3.41
C ILE A 16 37.56 -10.61 -3.93
N SER A 17 37.16 -11.36 -4.96
CA SER A 17 35.82 -11.29 -5.56
C SER A 17 34.71 -11.83 -4.65
N PHE A 18 35.04 -12.55 -3.57
CA PHE A 18 34.06 -13.13 -2.63
C PHE A 18 33.69 -12.19 -1.47
N MET A 19 34.39 -11.06 -1.28
CA MET A 19 34.17 -10.16 -0.14
C MET A 19 33.16 -9.03 -0.40
N THR A 20 32.64 -8.86 -1.62
CA THR A 20 31.75 -7.74 -1.95
C THR A 20 30.27 -8.11 -1.98
N PHE A 21 29.81 -8.92 -1.03
CA PHE A 21 28.37 -9.03 -0.75
C PHE A 21 27.94 -7.82 0.07
N ASN A 22 27.58 -6.73 -0.61
CA ASN A 22 26.87 -5.62 -0.01
C ASN A 22 25.50 -6.14 0.46
N THR A 23 25.37 -6.42 1.76
CA THR A 23 24.08 -6.68 2.38
C THR A 23 23.32 -5.37 2.45
N ASN A 24 22.59 -5.05 1.39
CA ASN A 24 21.53 -4.05 1.46
C ASN A 24 20.48 -4.57 2.43
N GLN A 25 20.61 -4.22 3.71
CA GLN A 25 19.57 -4.45 4.70
C GLN A 25 18.35 -3.63 4.26
N ALA A 26 17.39 -4.29 3.63
CA ALA A 26 16.09 -3.70 3.36
C ALA A 26 15.39 -3.50 4.70
N SER A 27 15.36 -2.27 5.21
CA SER A 27 14.55 -1.92 6.37
C SER A 27 13.09 -2.25 6.09
N ALA A 28 12.55 -3.26 6.77
CA ALA A 28 11.14 -3.59 6.68
C ALA A 28 10.33 -2.46 7.31
N SER A 29 9.76 -1.57 6.49
CA SER A 29 8.83 -0.55 6.95
C SER A 29 7.65 -1.23 7.64
N THR A 30 7.42 -0.89 8.91
CA THR A 30 6.28 -1.36 9.69
C THR A 30 4.99 -0.88 9.01
N LYS A 31 4.09 -1.80 8.63
CA LYS A 31 2.85 -1.47 7.92
C LYS A 31 1.65 -1.62 8.84
N VAL A 32 0.81 -0.60 8.91
CA VAL A 32 -0.47 -0.69 9.64
C VAL A 32 -1.51 -1.33 8.74
N MET A 33 -1.94 -2.54 9.06
CA MET A 33 -2.93 -3.27 8.26
C MET A 33 -4.37 -2.95 8.66
N TRP A 34 -5.25 -2.82 7.67
CA TRP A 34 -6.69 -2.63 7.85
C TRP A 34 -7.49 -3.55 6.91
N GLY A 35 -7.93 -4.68 7.46
CA GLY A 35 -8.52 -5.74 6.65
C GLY A 35 -7.45 -6.34 5.75
N LYS A 36 -7.70 -6.43 4.45
CA LYS A 36 -6.72 -6.92 3.46
C LYS A 36 -5.83 -5.81 2.91
N THR A 37 -6.08 -4.55 3.29
CA THR A 37 -5.36 -3.39 2.77
C THR A 37 -4.53 -2.72 3.86
N GLU A 38 -3.30 -2.33 3.56
CA GLU A 38 -2.52 -1.42 4.41
C GLU A 38 -3.23 -0.07 4.53
N LEU A 39 -3.40 0.46 5.75
CA LEU A 39 -3.90 1.81 5.98
C LEU A 39 -2.81 2.82 5.60
N LYS A 40 -3.14 3.79 4.75
CA LYS A 40 -2.19 4.80 4.26
C LYS A 40 -2.57 6.20 4.75
N VAL A 41 -1.59 7.10 4.81
CA VAL A 41 -1.82 8.53 5.06
C VAL A 41 -2.79 9.10 4.02
N GLY A 42 -3.72 9.94 4.48
CA GLY A 42 -4.75 10.55 3.63
C GLY A 42 -5.91 9.61 3.29
N GLN A 43 -5.90 8.36 3.75
CA GLN A 43 -7.05 7.47 3.62
C GLN A 43 -8.15 7.86 4.61
N ILE A 44 -9.33 8.21 4.11
CA ILE A 44 -10.49 8.59 4.91
C ILE A 44 -11.42 7.40 5.20
N GLY A 45 -11.28 6.32 4.44
CA GLY A 45 -12.15 5.17 4.55
C GLY A 45 -11.71 3.96 3.74
N LYS A 46 -12.55 2.93 3.76
CA LYS A 46 -12.43 1.72 2.95
C LYS A 46 -13.80 1.38 2.36
N VAL A 47 -13.82 0.95 1.11
CA VAL A 47 -14.98 0.38 0.45
C VAL A 47 -14.76 -1.11 0.27
N THR A 48 -15.73 -1.91 0.68
CA THR A 48 -15.80 -3.34 0.40
C THR A 48 -16.93 -3.60 -0.59
N ILE A 49 -16.67 -4.32 -1.67
CA ILE A 49 -17.67 -4.66 -2.68
C ILE A 49 -18.54 -5.81 -2.18
N VAL A 50 -19.83 -5.56 -1.98
CA VAL A 50 -20.81 -6.56 -1.48
C VAL A 50 -21.44 -7.31 -2.64
N THR A 51 -21.67 -6.62 -3.76
CA THR A 51 -22.20 -7.17 -5.01
C THR A 51 -21.42 -6.58 -6.18
N ASN A 52 -21.25 -7.35 -7.26
CA ASN A 52 -20.53 -6.89 -8.44
C ASN A 52 -21.01 -5.50 -8.88
N THR A 53 -20.06 -4.61 -9.14
CA THR A 53 -20.32 -3.23 -9.52
C THR A 53 -19.27 -2.77 -10.53
N SER A 54 -19.22 -1.48 -10.83
CA SER A 54 -18.28 -0.90 -11.76
C SER A 54 -17.40 0.15 -11.10
N LEU A 55 -16.18 0.25 -11.60
CA LEU A 55 -15.27 1.34 -11.32
C LEU A 55 -15.47 2.41 -12.39
N TRP A 56 -15.62 3.65 -11.96
CA TRP A 56 -15.97 4.77 -12.83
C TRP A 56 -14.86 5.81 -12.87
N LYS A 57 -14.74 6.51 -13.99
CA LYS A 57 -14.01 7.77 -14.10
C LYS A 57 -15.04 8.89 -14.16
N LEU A 58 -14.84 9.94 -13.37
CA LEU A 58 -15.65 11.16 -13.44
C LEU A 58 -15.05 12.10 -14.48
N GLU A 59 -15.78 12.35 -15.56
CA GLU A 59 -15.36 13.28 -16.61
C GLU A 59 -15.68 14.74 -16.25
N LYS A 60 -15.14 15.68 -17.02
CA LYS A 60 -15.27 17.13 -16.76
C LYS A 60 -16.72 17.62 -16.84
N ASP A 61 -17.56 16.94 -17.62
CA ASP A 61 -18.98 17.21 -17.79
C ASP A 61 -19.86 16.56 -16.71
N ASN A 62 -19.26 15.94 -15.69
CA ASN A 62 -19.92 15.14 -14.65
C ASN A 62 -20.55 13.82 -15.13
N SER A 63 -20.23 13.38 -16.35
CA SER A 63 -20.58 12.03 -16.79
C SER A 63 -19.65 10.97 -16.19
N LEU A 64 -20.13 9.72 -16.14
CA LEU A 64 -19.38 8.58 -15.62
C LEU A 64 -19.01 7.63 -16.76
N THR A 65 -17.71 7.42 -16.94
CA THR A 65 -17.18 6.43 -17.90
C THR A 65 -16.76 5.17 -17.15
N LYS A 66 -17.27 4.00 -17.55
CA LYS A 66 -16.89 2.71 -16.95
C LYS A 66 -15.43 2.40 -17.28
N ILE A 67 -14.59 2.23 -16.25
CA ILE A 67 -13.20 1.80 -16.40
C ILE A 67 -13.15 0.27 -16.48
N ARG A 68 -13.73 -0.40 -15.48
CA ARG A 68 -13.79 -1.87 -15.39
C ARG A 68 -14.87 -2.32 -14.42
N GLU A 69 -15.12 -3.62 -14.38
CA GLU A 69 -15.93 -4.23 -13.34
C GLU A 69 -15.14 -4.47 -12.06
N LEU A 70 -15.87 -4.39 -10.94
CA LEU A 70 -15.44 -4.79 -9.62
C LEU A 70 -16.24 -6.01 -9.17
N LYS A 71 -15.56 -6.98 -8.60
CA LYS A 71 -16.14 -8.24 -8.12
C LYS A 71 -16.40 -8.17 -6.62
N LYS A 72 -17.41 -8.91 -6.18
CA LYS A 72 -17.70 -9.09 -4.75
C LYS A 72 -16.46 -9.51 -3.97
N GLY A 73 -16.24 -8.88 -2.82
CA GLY A 73 -15.15 -9.16 -1.90
C GLY A 73 -13.88 -8.34 -2.14
N GLU A 74 -13.79 -7.58 -3.24
CA GLU A 74 -12.70 -6.62 -3.43
C GLU A 74 -12.78 -5.49 -2.39
N GLU A 75 -11.61 -5.04 -1.92
CA GLU A 75 -11.48 -3.94 -0.96
C GLU A 75 -10.67 -2.79 -1.58
N TYR A 76 -11.15 -1.57 -1.40
CA TYR A 76 -10.52 -0.35 -1.92
C TYR A 76 -10.35 0.68 -0.83
N ARG A 77 -9.20 1.35 -0.82
CA ARG A 77 -8.98 2.53 -0.01
C ARG A 77 -9.78 3.68 -0.57
N VAL A 78 -10.32 4.51 0.30
CA VAL A 78 -11.01 5.75 -0.07
C VAL A 78 -10.20 6.94 0.42
N TYR A 79 -9.97 7.88 -0.48
CA TYR A 79 -9.21 9.11 -0.22
C TYR A 79 -10.09 10.36 -0.27
N SER A 80 -11.22 10.29 -0.96
CA SER A 80 -12.14 11.43 -1.07
C SER A 80 -13.58 10.98 -1.27
N TYR A 81 -14.51 11.90 -1.03
CA TYR A 81 -15.93 11.74 -1.32
C TYR A 81 -16.43 12.95 -2.12
N LYS A 82 -17.25 12.70 -3.14
CA LYS A 82 -17.98 13.73 -3.90
C LYS A 82 -19.47 13.44 -3.83
N SER A 83 -20.31 14.46 -3.66
CA SER A 83 -21.77 14.31 -3.60
C SER A 83 -22.45 14.16 -4.96
N ASN A 84 -21.73 14.39 -6.07
CA ASN A 84 -22.21 14.20 -7.43
C ASN A 84 -22.70 12.77 -7.67
N ASN A 85 -23.66 12.60 -8.60
CA ASN A 85 -24.16 11.29 -9.04
C ASN A 85 -24.65 10.38 -7.90
N GLY A 86 -25.19 10.96 -6.82
CA GLY A 86 -25.68 10.20 -5.65
C GLY A 86 -24.59 9.78 -4.66
N GLY A 87 -23.35 10.24 -4.84
CA GLY A 87 -22.20 9.95 -3.99
C GLY A 87 -21.14 9.12 -4.70
N LEU A 88 -19.91 9.58 -4.68
CA LEU A 88 -18.76 8.93 -5.31
C LEU A 88 -17.60 8.86 -4.31
N TYR A 89 -17.10 7.64 -4.05
CA TYR A 89 -15.90 7.40 -3.26
C TYR A 89 -14.69 7.34 -4.17
N GLY A 90 -13.76 8.28 -4.03
CA GLY A 90 -12.52 8.33 -4.79
C GLY A 90 -11.50 7.34 -4.26
N VAL A 91 -11.07 6.39 -5.10
CA VAL A 91 -10.19 5.27 -4.72
C VAL A 91 -8.74 5.43 -5.23
N GLY A 92 -8.40 6.62 -5.72
CA GLY A 92 -7.10 6.96 -6.30
C GLY A 92 -7.10 6.97 -7.83
N GLY A 93 -6.12 7.63 -8.44
CA GLY A 93 -5.94 7.63 -9.90
C GLY A 93 -7.10 8.24 -10.71
N GLY A 94 -7.95 9.07 -10.09
CA GLY A 94 -9.16 9.60 -10.73
C GLY A 94 -10.30 8.60 -10.89
N ALA A 95 -10.21 7.44 -10.23
CA ALA A 95 -11.25 6.41 -10.23
C ALA A 95 -12.18 6.54 -9.02
N PHE A 96 -13.45 6.19 -9.24
CA PHE A 96 -14.53 6.35 -8.29
C PHE A 96 -15.42 5.12 -8.22
N ILE A 97 -15.94 4.85 -7.03
CA ILE A 97 -16.97 3.85 -6.79
C ILE A 97 -18.24 4.57 -6.33
N GLN A 98 -19.36 4.29 -6.99
CA GLN A 98 -20.62 4.94 -6.66
C GLN A 98 -21.19 4.41 -5.35
N LYS A 99 -21.70 5.32 -4.51
CA LYS A 99 -22.38 4.99 -3.27
C LYS A 99 -23.68 4.25 -3.56
N GLY A 100 -23.94 3.18 -2.83
CA GLY A 100 -25.18 2.41 -2.96
C GLY A 100 -25.10 1.07 -2.24
N ALA A 101 -26.15 0.26 -2.39
CA ALA A 101 -26.28 -1.04 -1.71
C ALA A 101 -25.26 -2.10 -2.18
N ALA A 102 -24.63 -1.91 -3.35
CA ALA A 102 -23.61 -2.82 -3.86
C ALA A 102 -22.29 -2.77 -3.07
N ILE A 103 -22.13 -1.80 -2.17
CA ILE A 103 -20.89 -1.58 -1.42
C ILE A 103 -21.14 -1.32 0.06
N LYS A 104 -20.10 -1.56 0.86
CA LYS A 104 -20.03 -1.19 2.28
C LYS A 104 -18.88 -0.20 2.47
N TYR A 105 -19.18 0.98 2.99
CA TYR A 105 -18.18 1.97 3.37
C TYR A 105 -17.90 1.91 4.87
N GLU A 106 -16.63 1.96 5.24
CA GLU A 106 -16.15 1.93 6.62
C GLU A 106 -15.09 3.01 6.83
N THR A 107 -15.05 3.61 8.02
CA THR A 107 -14.00 4.56 8.43
C THR A 107 -12.96 3.87 9.32
N PRO A 108 -11.69 4.30 9.30
CA PRO A 108 -10.69 3.74 10.20
C PRO A 108 -10.99 4.15 11.64
N SER A 109 -10.74 3.24 12.59
CA SER A 109 -10.90 3.55 14.02
C SER A 109 -9.83 4.54 14.48
N LYS A 110 -10.12 5.30 15.54
CA LYS A 110 -9.17 6.23 16.16
C LYS A 110 -7.86 5.52 16.52
N SER A 111 -7.94 4.33 17.09
CA SER A 111 -6.77 3.50 17.45
C SER A 111 -5.85 3.19 16.26
N LYS A 112 -6.42 2.85 15.09
CA LYS A 112 -5.64 2.59 13.87
C LYS A 112 -4.98 3.84 13.31
N LEU A 113 -5.63 4.99 13.44
CA LEU A 113 -5.03 6.27 13.04
C LEU A 113 -3.87 6.66 13.95
N THR A 114 -3.97 6.41 15.26
CA THR A 114 -2.86 6.60 16.21
C THR A 114 -1.69 5.70 15.87
N LEU A 115 -1.94 4.40 15.66
CA LEU A 115 -0.92 3.44 15.27
C LEU A 115 -0.23 3.85 13.95
N LEU A 116 -1.00 4.36 12.98
CA LEU A 116 -0.44 4.88 11.73
C LEU A 116 0.49 6.08 11.98
N LYS A 117 0.10 7.02 12.85
CA LYS A 117 0.93 8.18 13.20
C LYS A 117 2.24 7.76 13.85
N GLN A 118 2.19 6.88 14.85
CA GLN A 118 3.38 6.36 15.53
C GLN A 118 4.38 5.72 14.55
N VAL A 119 3.86 4.88 13.64
CA VAL A 119 4.66 4.26 12.58
C VAL A 119 5.31 5.29 11.64
N ILE A 120 4.61 6.39 11.33
CA ILE A 120 5.14 7.47 10.47
C ILE A 120 6.22 8.28 11.21
N ASP A 121 6.00 8.54 12.50
CA ASP A 121 6.90 9.32 13.35
C ASP A 121 8.17 8.54 13.74
N GLY A 122 8.26 7.25 13.34
CA GLY A 122 9.42 6.39 13.57
C GLY A 122 9.40 5.69 14.93
N GLU A 123 8.31 5.82 15.69
CA GLU A 123 8.11 5.13 16.96
C GLU A 123 7.68 3.67 16.69
N SER A 124 8.45 2.72 17.20
CA SER A 124 8.16 1.29 17.04
C SER A 124 6.86 0.93 17.78
N PRO A 125 5.88 0.28 17.12
CA PRO A 125 4.61 -0.11 17.77
C PRO A 125 4.73 -1.03 18.97
N LEU A 126 5.89 -1.64 19.18
CA LEU A 126 6.13 -2.63 20.25
C LEU A 126 6.51 -1.98 21.58
N GLU A 127 6.87 -0.69 21.62
CA GLU A 127 7.32 -0.04 22.85
C GLU A 127 6.15 0.40 23.75
N VAL A 128 4.98 0.67 23.16
CA VAL A 128 3.82 1.25 23.87
C VAL A 128 2.93 0.20 24.54
N ILE A 129 3.04 -1.08 24.17
CA ILE A 129 2.23 -2.16 24.78
C ILE A 129 2.78 -2.55 26.18
N SER A 130 3.93 -1.98 26.59
CA SER A 130 4.59 -2.29 27.86
C SER A 130 4.30 -1.26 28.97
N VAL A 131 3.40 -0.30 28.72
CA VAL A 131 3.08 0.75 29.69
C VAL A 131 1.57 0.72 29.99
N GLU A 132 1.14 -0.30 30.72
CA GLU A 132 -0.05 -0.30 31.58
C GLU A 132 0.34 -0.74 32.98
#